data_AF-A0A1Q6G5A2-F1
#
_entry.id   AF-A0A1Q6G5A2-F1
#
_cell.length_a   1.000
_cell.length_b   1.000
_cell.length_c   1.000
_cell.angle_alpha   90.00
_cell.angle_beta   90.00
_cell.angle_gamma   90.00
#
_symmetry.space_group_name_H-M   'P 1'
#
loop_
_entity.id
_entity.type
_entity.pdbx_description
1 polymer ?
#
loop_
_entity_poly.entity_id
_entity_poly.type
_entity_poly.pdbx_seq_one_letter_code
_entity_poly.pdbx_strand_id
1 'polypeptide(L)'
;MDLAENRFGKTWKHFLEALKVDYNCSLADVCRDQHTTFGGMSSWMSRRGYSVKQAKADVVRDYYGGVEPSQPTTSSPSFTQIAPAMLSEEEFSLAGITITFNSGTTISVKRATPGGVIKMLRDYERKEGDPCIL
;
A
#
# COMPACT_ATOMS: atom_id res chain seq x y z
N MET A 1 28.62 30.68 -12.72
CA MET A 1 27.65 30.44 -11.62
C MET A 1 26.51 29.63 -12.22
N ASP A 2 26.27 28.44 -11.67
CA ASP A 2 25.48 27.38 -12.31
C ASP A 2 23.96 27.67 -12.24
N LEU A 3 23.28 27.61 -13.39
CA LEU A 3 21.86 27.97 -13.51
C LEU A 3 20.96 27.05 -12.66
N ALA A 4 21.36 25.79 -12.49
CA ALA A 4 20.68 24.81 -11.65
C ALA A 4 20.80 25.16 -10.16
N GLU A 5 21.95 25.69 -9.72
CA GLU A 5 22.13 26.14 -8.33
C GLU A 5 21.20 27.29 -7.97
N ASN A 6 20.93 28.19 -8.93
CA ASN A 6 19.97 29.29 -8.74
C ASN A 6 18.53 28.78 -8.59
N ARG A 7 18.14 27.75 -9.36
CA ARG A 7 16.78 27.18 -9.32
C ARG A 7 16.49 26.50 -7.98
N PHE A 8 17.34 25.56 -7.54
CA PHE A 8 17.12 24.88 -6.27
C PHE A 8 17.23 25.83 -5.07
N GLY A 9 18.13 26.82 -5.12
CA GLY A 9 18.20 27.87 -4.11
C GLY A 9 16.92 28.70 -4.01
N LYS A 10 16.33 29.07 -5.15
CA LYS A 10 15.02 29.75 -5.19
C LYS A 10 13.90 28.89 -4.63
N THR A 11 13.82 27.62 -5.02
CA THR A 11 12.82 26.68 -4.50
C THR A 11 12.95 26.52 -2.99
N TRP A 12 14.18 26.45 -2.46
CA TRP A 12 14.41 26.33 -1.03
C TRP A 12 13.94 27.57 -0.27
N LYS A 13 14.26 28.76 -0.80
CA LYS A 13 13.75 30.02 -0.24
C LYS A 13 12.22 30.06 -0.26
N HIS A 14 11.60 29.62 -1.36
CA HIS A 14 10.15 29.56 -1.46
C HIS A 14 9.54 28.59 -0.44
N PHE A 15 10.18 27.44 -0.21
CA PHE A 15 9.77 26.49 0.82
C PHE A 15 9.79 27.12 2.23
N LEU A 16 10.83 27.89 2.58
CA LEU A 16 10.89 28.57 3.88
C LEU A 16 9.80 29.62 4.06
N GLU A 17 9.43 30.35 3.00
CA GLU A 17 8.30 31.28 3.06
C GLU A 17 6.96 30.55 3.12
N ALA A 18 6.81 29.46 2.38
CA ALA A 18 5.61 28.63 2.42
C ALA A 18 5.36 28.07 3.84
N LEU A 19 6.39 27.65 4.56
CA LEU A 19 6.27 27.18 5.95
C LEU A 19 5.72 28.22 6.94
N LYS A 20 5.86 29.52 6.65
CA LYS A 20 5.29 30.59 7.49
C LYS A 20 3.79 30.77 7.25
N VAL A 21 3.31 30.42 6.06
CA VAL A 21 1.91 30.54 5.65
C VAL A 21 1.16 29.24 5.94
N ASP A 22 1.75 28.11 5.56
CA ASP A 22 1.28 26.75 5.84
C ASP A 22 2.44 25.88 6.31
N TYR A 23 2.52 25.69 7.63
CA TYR A 23 3.53 24.85 8.27
C TYR A 23 3.53 23.39 7.79
N ASN A 24 2.41 22.92 7.26
CA ASN A 24 2.20 21.53 6.89
C ASN A 24 2.59 21.25 5.44
N CYS A 25 2.93 22.28 4.66
CA CYS A 25 3.38 22.08 3.29
C CYS A 25 4.60 21.15 3.26
N SER A 26 4.63 20.24 2.29
CA SER A 26 5.78 19.38 2.07
C SER A 26 6.74 20.01 1.07
N LEU A 27 8.03 19.67 1.19
CA LEU A 27 9.02 20.08 0.19
C LEU A 27 8.65 19.56 -1.22
N ALA A 28 7.98 18.40 -1.31
CA ALA A 28 7.53 17.84 -2.57
C ALA A 28 6.45 18.69 -3.24
N ASP A 29 5.54 19.29 -2.46
CA ASP A 29 4.51 20.20 -2.97
C ASP A 29 5.15 21.44 -3.58
N VAL A 30 6.09 22.03 -2.85
CA VAL A 30 6.85 23.20 -3.32
C VAL A 30 7.72 22.86 -4.54
N CYS A 31 8.29 21.66 -4.60
CA CYS A 31 9.02 21.21 -5.79
C CYS A 31 8.11 21.13 -7.03
N ARG A 32 6.89 20.63 -6.88
CA ARG A 32 5.89 20.58 -7.97
C ARG A 32 5.51 21.97 -8.45
N ASP A 33 5.23 22.89 -7.53
CA ASP A 33 4.88 24.28 -7.84
C ASP A 33 6.03 25.03 -8.52
N GLN A 34 7.25 24.85 -8.03
CA GLN A 34 8.45 25.52 -8.56
C GLN A 34 9.07 24.78 -9.75
N HIS A 35 8.40 23.76 -10.30
CA HIS A 35 8.86 22.94 -11.43
C HIS A 35 10.29 22.39 -11.27
N THR A 36 10.59 21.88 -10.08
CA THR A 36 11.87 21.22 -9.75
C THR A 36 11.65 19.76 -9.38
N THR A 37 12.66 18.92 -9.63
CA THR A 37 12.58 17.51 -9.28
C THR A 37 12.90 17.33 -7.80
N PHE A 38 12.07 16.57 -7.09
CA PHE A 38 12.29 16.30 -5.66
C PHE A 38 13.63 15.60 -5.39
N GLY A 39 14.02 14.64 -6.24
CA GLY A 39 15.31 13.96 -6.11
C GLY A 39 16.51 14.90 -6.33
N GLY A 40 16.42 15.81 -7.31
CA GLY A 40 17.44 16.84 -7.54
C GLY A 40 17.54 17.80 -6.37
N MET A 41 16.39 18.24 -5.85
CA MET A 41 16.29 19.11 -4.69
C MET A 41 16.92 18.47 -3.43
N SER A 42 16.57 17.21 -3.15
CA SER A 42 17.10 16.46 -2.00
C SER A 42 18.63 16.31 -2.09
N SER A 43 19.17 15.98 -3.27
CA SER A 43 20.61 15.90 -3.50
C SER A 43 21.31 17.25 -3.32
N TRP A 44 20.72 18.33 -3.84
CA TRP A 44 21.25 19.69 -3.70
C TRP A 44 21.28 20.15 -2.23
N MET A 45 20.22 19.85 -1.46
CA MET A 45 20.14 20.15 -0.04
C MET A 45 21.20 19.39 0.77
N SER A 46 21.33 18.09 0.51
CA SER A 46 22.29 17.21 1.21
C SER A 46 23.73 17.72 1.06
N ARG A 47 24.12 18.13 -0.15
CA ARG A 47 25.45 18.72 -0.42
C ARG A 47 25.74 20.01 0.34
N ARG A 48 24.70 20.71 0.81
CA ARG A 48 24.78 22.00 1.50
C ARG A 48 24.41 21.90 2.98
N GLY A 49 24.11 20.71 3.48
CA GLY A 49 23.73 20.48 4.88
C GLY A 49 22.32 20.97 5.25
N TYR A 50 21.44 21.21 4.27
CA TYR A 50 20.06 21.60 4.56
C TYR A 50 19.20 20.40 4.92
N SER A 51 18.33 20.58 5.92
CA SER A 51 17.39 19.55 6.39
C SER A 51 15.99 20.14 6.53
N VAL A 52 14.98 19.46 5.97
CA VAL A 52 13.58 19.85 6.13
C VAL A 52 13.18 19.86 7.60
N LYS A 53 13.63 18.87 8.37
CA LYS A 53 13.33 18.78 9.80
C LYS A 53 13.88 19.98 10.56
N GLN A 54 15.13 20.35 10.29
CA GLN A 54 15.78 21.48 10.94
C GLN A 54 15.11 22.80 10.52
N ALA A 55 14.85 22.98 9.22
CA ALA A 55 14.18 24.16 8.71
C ALA A 55 12.79 24.37 9.34
N LYS A 56 12.01 23.30 9.51
CA LYS A 56 10.72 23.38 10.20
C LYS A 56 10.88 23.77 11.67
N ALA A 57 11.85 23.19 12.38
CA ALA A 57 12.13 23.55 13.77
C ALA A 57 12.58 25.02 13.92
N ASP A 58 13.40 25.50 12.98
CA ASP A 58 13.87 26.89 12.96
C ASP A 58 12.70 27.85 12.69
N VAL A 59 11.80 27.54 11.76
CA VAL A 59 10.58 28.35 11.53
C VAL A 59 9.67 28.35 12.75
N VAL A 60 9.48 27.22 13.45
CA VAL A 60 8.69 27.18 14.69
C VAL A 60 9.29 28.11 15.74
N ARG A 61 10.61 28.03 15.95
CA ARG A 61 11.32 28.86 16.91
C ARG A 61 11.24 30.35 16.55
N ASP A 62 11.58 30.69 15.31
CA ASP A 62 11.84 32.07 14.90
C ASP A 62 10.56 32.82 14.47
N TYR A 63 9.54 32.11 13.96
CA TYR A 63 8.29 32.69 13.45
C TYR A 63 7.08 32.42 14.35
N TYR A 64 6.96 31.19 14.88
CA TYR A 64 5.83 30.79 15.75
C TYR A 64 6.15 30.87 17.26
N GLY A 65 7.27 31.48 17.64
CA GLY A 65 7.64 31.70 19.06
C GLY A 65 7.86 30.41 19.85
N GLY A 66 8.19 29.31 19.18
CA GLY A 66 8.42 28.00 19.81
C GLY A 66 7.16 27.16 20.00
N VAL A 67 5.98 27.65 19.60
CA VAL A 67 4.74 26.87 19.62
C VAL A 67 4.56 26.21 18.26
N GLU A 68 4.61 24.88 18.22
CA GLU A 68 4.44 24.14 16.97
C GLU A 68 3.01 24.31 16.45
N PRO A 69 2.82 24.78 15.20
CA PRO A 69 1.50 24.90 14.61
C PRO A 69 0.80 23.55 14.60
N SER A 70 -0.49 23.55 14.92
CA SER A 70 -1.31 22.33 14.91
C SER A 70 -1.22 21.66 13.55
N GLN A 71 -0.67 20.44 13.54
CA GLN A 71 -0.75 19.56 12.39
C GLN A 71 -2.25 19.35 12.11
N PRO A 72 -2.78 19.71 10.93
CA PRO A 72 -4.11 19.25 10.55
C PRO A 72 -4.03 17.75 10.69
N THR A 73 -5.07 17.16 11.30
CA THR A 73 -5.27 15.72 11.30
C THR A 73 -5.39 15.29 9.85
N THR A 74 -4.26 15.19 9.16
CA THR A 74 -4.17 14.56 7.88
C THR A 74 -4.56 13.14 8.21
N SER A 75 -5.81 12.82 7.86
CA SER A 75 -6.28 11.46 7.71
C SER A 75 -5.07 10.67 7.29
N SER A 76 -4.65 9.73 8.14
CA SER A 76 -3.65 8.73 7.82
C SER A 76 -3.82 8.38 6.34
N PRO A 77 -2.75 8.36 5.51
CA PRO A 77 -2.92 7.98 4.13
C PRO A 77 -3.70 6.68 4.18
N SER A 78 -4.92 6.71 3.66
CA SER A 78 -5.92 5.68 3.85
C SER A 78 -5.53 4.52 2.97
N PHE A 79 -4.42 3.87 3.34
CA PHE A 79 -4.06 2.58 2.83
C PHE A 79 -4.98 1.60 3.54
N THR A 80 -6.17 1.46 2.97
CA THR A 80 -7.04 0.34 3.29
C THR A 80 -6.28 -0.91 2.86
N GLN A 81 -5.68 -1.61 3.82
CA GLN A 81 -5.19 -2.95 3.56
C GLN A 81 -6.40 -3.77 3.10
N ILE A 82 -6.42 -4.11 1.82
CA ILE A 82 -7.37 -5.09 1.30
C ILE A 82 -6.87 -6.44 1.82
N ALA A 83 -7.26 -6.78 3.05
CA ALA A 83 -7.19 -8.15 3.51
C ALA A 83 -8.32 -8.90 2.79
N PRO A 84 -8.02 -9.90 1.94
CA PRO A 84 -9.07 -10.77 1.43
C PRO A 84 -9.83 -11.33 2.63
N ALA A 85 -11.15 -11.13 2.66
CA ALA A 85 -11.98 -11.86 3.61
C ALA A 85 -11.78 -13.35 3.26
N MET A 86 -11.16 -14.09 4.17
CA MET A 86 -11.12 -15.54 4.08
C MET A 86 -12.56 -16.00 4.31
N LEU A 87 -13.33 -16.10 3.23
CA LEU A 87 -14.68 -16.64 3.27
C LEU A 87 -14.61 -18.04 3.87
N SER A 88 -15.55 -18.38 4.74
CA SER A 88 -15.59 -19.71 5.38
C SER A 88 -15.71 -20.79 4.30
N GLU A 89 -15.15 -21.99 4.52
CA GLU A 89 -15.20 -23.09 3.55
C GLU A 89 -16.62 -23.43 3.08
N GLU A 90 -17.63 -23.16 3.92
CA GLU A 90 -19.04 -23.36 3.61
C GLU A 90 -19.51 -22.49 2.43
N GLU A 91 -18.95 -21.29 2.26
CA GLU A 91 -19.29 -20.36 1.17
C GLU A 91 -18.73 -20.78 -0.19
N PHE A 92 -17.69 -21.61 -0.20
CA PHE A 92 -17.13 -22.21 -1.43
C PHE A 92 -17.81 -23.53 -1.84
N SER A 93 -18.94 -23.88 -1.21
CA SER A 93 -19.66 -25.11 -1.53
C SER A 93 -20.21 -25.09 -2.96
N LEU A 94 -19.81 -26.09 -3.74
CA LEU A 94 -20.40 -26.38 -5.04
C LEU A 94 -21.77 -27.02 -4.82
N ALA A 95 -22.78 -26.62 -5.58
CA ALA A 95 -24.13 -27.18 -5.49
C ALA A 95 -24.58 -27.77 -6.83
N GLY A 96 -25.28 -28.90 -6.78
CA GLY A 96 -25.84 -29.56 -7.96
C GLY A 96 -24.81 -30.08 -8.97
N ILE A 97 -23.61 -30.45 -8.51
CA ILE A 97 -22.55 -30.96 -9.41
C ILE A 97 -22.85 -32.41 -9.81
N THR A 98 -22.49 -32.77 -11.04
CA THR A 98 -22.55 -34.15 -11.53
C THR A 98 -21.20 -34.49 -12.16
N ILE A 99 -20.63 -35.63 -11.75
CA ILE A 99 -19.34 -36.13 -12.21
C ILE A 99 -19.57 -37.46 -12.90
N THR A 100 -19.12 -37.56 -14.15
CA THR A 100 -19.21 -38.78 -14.96
C THR A 100 -17.81 -39.35 -15.13
N PHE A 101 -17.60 -40.57 -14.62
CA PHE A 101 -16.35 -41.29 -14.75
C PHE A 101 -16.29 -42.01 -16.10
N ASN A 102 -15.06 -42.26 -16.58
CA ASN A 102 -14.80 -43.00 -17.82
C ASN A 102 -15.39 -44.43 -17.81
N SER A 103 -15.61 -45.02 -16.63
CA SER A 103 -16.31 -46.30 -16.44
C SER A 103 -17.79 -46.26 -16.82
N GLY A 104 -18.34 -45.07 -17.10
CA GLY A 104 -19.77 -44.83 -17.28
C GLY A 104 -20.53 -44.60 -15.97
N THR A 105 -19.84 -44.65 -14.82
CA THR A 105 -20.45 -44.32 -13.51
C THR A 105 -20.71 -42.82 -13.41
N THR A 106 -21.90 -42.43 -12.96
CA THR A 106 -22.25 -41.02 -12.74
C THR A 106 -22.62 -40.78 -11.28
N ILE A 107 -22.01 -39.76 -10.67
CA ILE A 107 -22.29 -39.35 -9.29
C ILE A 107 -22.85 -37.92 -9.31
N SER A 108 -24.04 -37.74 -8.74
CA SER A 108 -24.66 -36.42 -8.55
C SER A 108 -24.59 -36.00 -7.10
N VAL A 109 -24.00 -34.84 -6.83
CA VAL A 109 -23.77 -34.31 -5.50
C VAL A 109 -24.57 -33.02 -5.32
N LYS A 110 -25.49 -33.03 -4.35
CA LYS A 110 -26.35 -31.87 -4.06
C LYS A 110 -25.56 -30.67 -3.57
N ARG A 111 -24.58 -30.91 -2.67
CA ARG A 111 -23.66 -29.90 -2.15
C ARG A 111 -22.37 -30.55 -1.70
N ALA A 112 -21.21 -29.97 -2.05
CA ALA A 112 -19.92 -30.41 -1.54
C ALA A 112 -18.91 -29.26 -1.56
N THR A 113 -17.95 -29.29 -0.64
CA THR A 113 -16.79 -28.41 -0.70
C THR A 113 -15.82 -28.88 -1.79
N PRO A 114 -15.01 -27.99 -2.39
CA PRO A 114 -13.99 -28.39 -3.37
C PRO A 114 -13.02 -29.43 -2.80
N GLY A 115 -12.62 -29.29 -1.54
CA GLY A 115 -11.79 -30.27 -0.84
C GLY A 115 -12.45 -31.65 -0.73
N GLY A 116 -13.76 -31.69 -0.43
CA GLY A 116 -14.52 -32.93 -0.39
C GLY A 116 -14.61 -33.63 -1.75
N VAL A 117 -14.80 -32.87 -2.83
CA VAL A 117 -14.80 -33.41 -4.20
C VAL A 117 -13.43 -33.97 -4.58
N ILE A 118 -12.35 -33.25 -4.29
CA ILE A 118 -10.97 -33.71 -4.56
C ILE A 118 -10.68 -35.00 -3.80
N LYS A 119 -11.07 -35.10 -2.52
CA LYS A 119 -10.89 -36.31 -1.73
C LYS A 119 -11.67 -37.49 -2.33
N MET A 120 -12.94 -37.29 -2.67
CA MET A 120 -13.77 -38.32 -3.30
C MET A 120 -13.16 -38.84 -4.61
N LEU A 121 -12.62 -37.94 -5.46
CA LEU A 121 -11.96 -38.34 -6.71
C LEU A 121 -10.72 -39.21 -6.44
N ARG A 122 -9.91 -38.86 -5.43
CA ARG A 122 -8.74 -39.66 -5.03
C ARG A 122 -9.15 -41.03 -4.48
N ASP A 123 -10.22 -41.08 -3.70
CA ASP A 123 -10.77 -42.33 -3.17
C ASP A 123 -11.33 -43.23 -4.30
N TYR A 124 -11.84 -42.63 -5.38
CA TYR A 124 -12.32 -43.35 -6.56
C TYR A 124 -11.19 -43.91 -7.43
N GLU A 125 -10.09 -43.16 -7.62
CA GLU A 125 -8.90 -43.58 -8.39
C GLU A 125 -7.99 -44.56 -7.63
N ARG A 126 -8.41 -44.94 -6.42
CA ARG A 126 -7.67 -45.84 -5.53
C ARG A 126 -7.47 -47.22 -6.14
N LYS A 127 -6.30 -47.82 -5.90
CA LYS A 127 -5.94 -49.16 -6.38
C LYS A 127 -6.34 -50.24 -5.37
N GLU A 128 -6.63 -51.45 -5.86
CA GLU A 128 -6.89 -52.63 -5.03
C GLU A 128 -5.74 -52.87 -4.03
N GLY A 129 -6.06 -52.90 -2.73
CA GLY A 129 -5.11 -53.17 -1.64
C GLY A 129 -5.03 -52.08 -0.57
N ASP A 130 -5.53 -50.87 -0.85
CA ASP A 130 -5.51 -49.79 0.11
C ASP A 130 -6.74 -49.88 1.07
N PRO A 131 -6.59 -49.63 2.39
CA PRO A 131 -7.63 -49.89 3.40
C PRO A 131 -8.86 -48.99 3.25
N CYS A 132 -10.03 -49.54 2.94
CA CYS A 132 -11.30 -48.80 2.88
C CYS A 132 -11.59 -48.07 4.19
N ILE A 133 -11.61 -46.73 4.18
CA ILE A 133 -12.03 -45.91 5.32
C ILE A 133 -13.33 -45.23 4.88
N LEU A 134 -14.44 -45.93 5.08
CA LEU A 134 -15.78 -45.32 5.12
C LEU A 134 -16.06 -44.90 6.56
#